data_AF-A0A6M7XYR6-F1
#
_entry.id   AF-A0A6M7XYR6-F1
#
_cell.length_a   1.000
_cell.length_b   1.000
_cell.length_c   1.000
_cell.angle_alpha   90.00
_cell.angle_beta   90.00
_cell.angle_gamma   90.00
#
_symmetry.space_group_name_H-M   'P 1'
#
loop_
_entity.id
_entity.type
_entity.pdbx_description
1 polymer ?
#
loop_
_entity_poly.entity_id
_entity_poly.type
_entity_poly.pdbx_seq_one_letter_code
_entity_poly.pdbx_strand_id
1 'polypeptide(L)'
;MRSKAILKTSRCQICKHPERMRIEMLRLAGMSLDSIAEKFALGSGGRDAVWRHCREHVSEDEKAMMLADVPLQEAAERAAAEGISLLDYLALIRSALLQQVRLAAATNDRHGLAAVSGKALLCLRQIGEITGQLKGFGPRTIHNTQINFMASPAFALVQAALIKALQPHPEAMAAVVAALQDLEASTPMPAPDTLTLPPEGYHAHAA
;
A
#
# COMPACT_ATOMS: atom_id res chain seq x y z
N MET A 1 -32.92 -12.05 -16.19
CA MET A 1 -31.71 -12.91 -16.16
C MET A 1 -32.04 -14.15 -15.35
N ARG A 2 -32.06 -15.35 -15.95
CA ARG A 2 -32.37 -16.59 -15.22
C ARG A 2 -31.21 -16.91 -14.28
N SER A 3 -31.47 -16.90 -12.97
CA SER A 3 -30.58 -17.44 -11.93
C SER A 3 -30.34 -18.92 -12.22
N LYS A 4 -29.18 -19.25 -12.80
CA LYS A 4 -28.80 -20.63 -13.13
C LYS A 4 -28.54 -21.35 -11.80
N ALA A 5 -29.46 -22.22 -11.40
CA ALA A 5 -29.28 -23.03 -10.21
C ALA A 5 -27.98 -23.83 -10.31
N ILE A 6 -27.13 -23.70 -9.29
CA ILE A 6 -25.83 -24.37 -9.19
C ILE A 6 -26.10 -25.84 -8.86
N LEU A 7 -26.17 -26.69 -9.88
CA LEU A 7 -26.43 -28.12 -9.72
C LEU A 7 -25.11 -28.86 -9.54
N LYS A 8 -24.84 -29.38 -8.34
CA LYS A 8 -23.73 -30.31 -8.09
C LYS A 8 -24.02 -31.63 -8.81
N THR A 9 -23.43 -31.82 -9.98
CA THR A 9 -23.71 -32.98 -10.83
C THR A 9 -22.77 -34.16 -10.54
N SER A 10 -23.32 -35.37 -10.51
CA SER A 10 -22.53 -36.62 -10.42
C SER A 10 -21.65 -36.88 -11.65
N ARG A 11 -21.73 -36.05 -12.69
CA ARG A 11 -20.87 -36.15 -13.88
C ARG A 11 -19.57 -35.36 -13.72
N CYS A 12 -19.49 -34.43 -12.77
CA CYS A 12 -18.27 -33.68 -12.54
C CYS A 12 -17.27 -34.49 -11.73
N GLN A 13 -16.09 -34.71 -12.29
CA GLN A 13 -14.99 -35.42 -11.65
C GLN A 13 -14.55 -34.74 -10.33
N ILE A 14 -14.64 -33.41 -10.25
CA ILE A 14 -14.21 -32.65 -9.06
C ILE A 14 -15.28 -32.63 -7.98
N CYS A 15 -16.56 -32.58 -8.34
CA CYS A 15 -17.65 -32.76 -7.37
C CYS A 15 -17.56 -34.12 -6.66
N LYS A 16 -17.04 -35.15 -7.35
CA LYS A 16 -16.83 -36.50 -6.82
C LYS A 16 -15.47 -36.71 -6.16
N HIS A 17 -14.56 -35.75 -6.27
CA HIS A 17 -13.20 -35.92 -5.78
C HIS A 17 -13.20 -35.91 -4.24
N PRO A 18 -12.49 -36.83 -3.56
CA PRO A 18 -12.45 -36.88 -2.10
C PRO A 18 -11.86 -35.59 -1.51
N GLU A 19 -10.88 -34.98 -2.18
CA GLU A 19 -10.26 -33.71 -1.78
C GLU A 19 -10.89 -32.49 -2.49
N ARG A 20 -12.19 -32.53 -2.81
CA ARG A 20 -12.90 -31.43 -3.48
C ARG A 20 -12.64 -30.07 -2.83
N MET A 21 -12.85 -29.97 -1.53
CA MET A 21 -12.68 -28.72 -0.78
C MET A 21 -11.25 -28.18 -0.90
N ARG A 22 -10.25 -29.08 -0.89
CA ARG A 22 -8.84 -28.70 -1.04
C ARG A 22 -8.52 -28.15 -2.42
N ILE A 23 -9.11 -28.73 -3.48
CA ILE A 23 -9.00 -28.23 -4.85
C ILE A 23 -9.61 -26.82 -4.94
N GLU A 24 -10.80 -26.62 -4.36
CA GLU A 24 -11.51 -25.33 -4.33
C GLU A 24 -10.71 -24.27 -3.57
N MET A 25 -10.20 -24.59 -2.38
CA MET A 25 -9.36 -23.69 -1.57
C MET A 25 -8.06 -23.31 -2.27
N LEU A 26 -7.35 -24.28 -2.88
CA LEU A 26 -6.11 -23.99 -3.60
C LEU A 26 -6.36 -23.12 -4.84
N ARG A 27 -7.52 -23.28 -5.49
CA ARG A 27 -7.93 -22.39 -6.57
C ARG A 27 -8.20 -20.97 -6.05
N LEU A 28 -8.90 -20.83 -4.93
CA LEU A 28 -9.15 -19.54 -4.29
C LEU A 28 -7.87 -18.86 -3.79
N ALA A 29 -6.89 -19.64 -3.34
CA ALA A 29 -5.54 -19.15 -2.99
C ALA A 29 -4.73 -18.64 -4.19
N GLY A 30 -5.24 -18.79 -5.42
CA GLY A 30 -4.63 -18.27 -6.65
C GLY A 30 -3.67 -19.22 -7.35
N MET A 31 -3.68 -20.51 -6.99
CA MET A 31 -2.84 -21.51 -7.66
C MET A 31 -3.30 -21.72 -9.11
N SER A 32 -2.34 -21.98 -10.02
CA SER A 32 -2.64 -22.16 -11.45
C SER A 32 -3.47 -23.42 -11.68
N LEU A 33 -4.32 -23.42 -12.72
CA LEU A 33 -5.15 -24.59 -13.03
C LEU A 33 -4.30 -25.83 -13.37
N ASP A 34 -3.14 -25.63 -14.00
CA ASP A 34 -2.23 -26.71 -14.38
C ASP A 34 -1.58 -27.34 -13.15
N SER A 35 -1.10 -26.53 -12.21
CA SER A 35 -0.50 -27.03 -10.97
C SER A 35 -1.52 -27.75 -10.08
N ILE A 36 -2.78 -27.31 -10.06
CA ILE A 36 -3.87 -28.04 -9.41
C ILE A 36 -4.09 -29.40 -10.10
N ALA A 37 -4.19 -29.39 -11.43
CA ALA A 37 -4.44 -30.62 -12.19
C ALA A 37 -3.33 -31.66 -12.02
N GLU A 38 -2.08 -31.22 -11.97
CA GLU A 38 -0.91 -32.06 -11.71
C GLU A 38 -0.91 -32.60 -10.27
N LYS A 39 -1.10 -31.71 -9.28
CA LYS A 39 -1.08 -32.06 -7.85
C LYS A 39 -2.11 -33.11 -7.46
N PHE A 40 -3.30 -33.08 -8.06
CA PHE A 40 -4.37 -34.03 -7.79
C PHE A 40 -4.51 -35.10 -8.88
N ALA A 41 -3.49 -35.24 -9.76
CA ALA A 41 -3.45 -36.25 -10.82
C ALA A 41 -4.75 -36.33 -11.65
N LEU A 42 -5.32 -35.18 -12.02
CA LEU A 42 -6.63 -35.08 -12.67
C LEU A 42 -6.62 -35.46 -14.17
N GLY A 43 -5.47 -35.85 -14.71
CA GLY A 43 -5.29 -36.28 -16.10
C GLY A 43 -5.28 -35.14 -17.12
N SER A 44 -5.28 -35.48 -18.42
CA SER A 44 -5.12 -34.53 -19.53
C SER A 44 -6.26 -33.51 -19.69
N GLY A 45 -7.41 -33.73 -19.03
CA GLY A 45 -8.54 -32.80 -18.98
C GLY A 45 -8.73 -32.10 -17.63
N GLY A 46 -7.78 -32.25 -16.70
CA GLY A 46 -7.91 -31.76 -15.32
C GLY A 46 -8.04 -30.24 -15.21
N ARG A 47 -7.25 -29.50 -16.01
CA ARG A 47 -7.26 -28.03 -16.05
C ARG A 47 -8.67 -27.48 -16.30
N ASP A 48 -9.31 -27.95 -17.37
CA ASP A 48 -10.64 -27.49 -17.78
C ASP A 48 -11.74 -27.98 -16.85
N ALA A 49 -11.56 -29.15 -16.25
CA ALA A 49 -12.45 -29.65 -15.21
C ALA A 49 -12.44 -28.71 -13.99
N VAL A 50 -11.27 -28.28 -13.51
CA VAL A 50 -11.12 -27.35 -12.37
C VAL A 50 -11.77 -26.01 -12.68
N TRP A 51 -11.55 -25.49 -13.89
CA TRP A 51 -12.14 -24.22 -14.30
C TRP A 51 -13.67 -24.29 -14.37
N ARG A 52 -14.24 -25.30 -15.04
CA ARG A 52 -15.71 -25.47 -15.13
C ARG A 52 -16.33 -25.68 -13.75
N HIS A 53 -15.70 -26.50 -12.91
CA HIS A 53 -16.17 -26.76 -11.55
C HIS A 53 -16.25 -25.48 -10.72
N CYS A 54 -15.15 -24.71 -10.64
CA CYS A 54 -15.13 -23.49 -9.82
C CYS A 54 -16.04 -22.37 -10.36
N ARG A 55 -16.35 -22.40 -11.66
CA ARG A 55 -17.24 -21.44 -12.31
C ARG A 55 -18.72 -21.80 -12.20
N GLU A 56 -19.05 -23.08 -12.31
CA GLU A 56 -20.44 -23.54 -12.44
C GLU A 56 -20.99 -24.22 -11.18
N HIS A 57 -20.14 -24.79 -10.32
CA HIS A 57 -20.54 -25.63 -9.19
C HIS A 57 -20.19 -25.07 -7.81
N VAL A 58 -19.40 -24.00 -7.74
CA VAL A 58 -19.04 -23.32 -6.50
C VAL A 58 -19.74 -21.97 -6.47
N SER A 59 -20.69 -21.82 -5.54
CA SER A 59 -21.40 -20.56 -5.33
C SER A 59 -20.49 -19.48 -4.75
N GLU A 60 -20.83 -18.21 -4.96
CA GLU A 60 -20.07 -17.10 -4.36
C GLU A 60 -20.12 -17.14 -2.83
N ASP A 61 -21.24 -17.58 -2.23
CA ASP A 61 -21.36 -17.76 -0.77
C ASP A 61 -20.42 -18.85 -0.25
N GLU A 62 -20.31 -19.98 -0.96
CA GLU A 62 -19.35 -21.05 -0.61
C GLU A 62 -17.89 -20.54 -0.73
N LYS A 63 -17.57 -19.73 -1.75
CA LYS A 63 -16.24 -19.13 -1.90
C LYS A 63 -15.95 -18.16 -0.76
N ALA A 64 -16.93 -17.33 -0.38
CA ALA A 64 -16.80 -16.39 0.72
C ALA A 64 -16.58 -17.12 2.06
N MET A 65 -17.30 -18.21 2.30
CA MET A 65 -17.14 -19.03 3.51
C MET A 65 -15.74 -19.67 3.59
N MET A 66 -15.22 -20.20 2.47
CA MET A 66 -13.86 -20.73 2.41
C MET A 66 -12.78 -19.66 2.61
N LEU A 67 -13.07 -18.40 2.31
CA LEU A 67 -12.17 -17.27 2.51
C LEU A 67 -12.25 -16.71 3.93
N ALA A 68 -13.43 -16.77 4.54
CA ALA A 68 -13.71 -16.30 5.90
C ALA A 68 -13.05 -17.18 6.98
N ASP A 69 -12.83 -18.46 6.68
CA ASP A 69 -12.19 -19.43 7.59
C ASP A 69 -10.65 -19.29 7.65
N VAL A 70 -10.08 -18.28 6.99
CA VAL A 70 -8.71 -17.81 7.28
C VAL A 70 -8.83 -16.79 8.40
N PRO A 71 -8.52 -17.12 9.67
CA PRO A 71 -8.63 -16.18 10.78
C PRO A 71 -7.54 -15.12 10.63
N LEU A 72 -7.87 -14.07 9.88
CA LEU A 72 -6.97 -12.96 9.57
C LEU A 72 -6.51 -12.27 10.86
N GLN A 73 -7.37 -12.27 11.89
CA GLN A 73 -7.05 -11.80 13.23
C GLN A 73 -6.06 -12.71 13.96
N GLU A 74 -6.26 -14.03 14.03
CA GLU A 74 -5.26 -14.91 14.67
C GLU A 74 -3.92 -14.92 13.91
N ALA A 75 -3.95 -14.77 12.58
CA ALA A 75 -2.75 -14.66 11.77
C ALA A 75 -2.01 -13.34 12.05
N ALA A 76 -2.75 -12.23 12.23
CA ALA A 76 -2.20 -10.94 12.61
C ALA A 76 -1.73 -10.91 14.08
N GLU A 77 -2.42 -11.59 14.98
CA GLU A 77 -2.06 -11.72 16.40
C GLU A 77 -0.83 -12.61 16.58
N ARG A 78 -0.71 -13.72 15.84
CA ARG A 78 0.55 -14.50 15.76
C ARG A 78 1.69 -13.66 15.21
N ALA A 79 1.43 -12.87 14.16
CA ALA A 79 2.45 -11.98 13.61
C ALA A 79 2.89 -10.88 14.59
N ALA A 80 1.95 -10.35 15.39
CA ALA A 80 2.26 -9.40 16.44
C ALA A 80 2.99 -10.04 17.63
N ALA A 81 2.64 -11.29 17.98
CA ALA A 81 3.25 -12.05 19.06
C ALA A 81 4.69 -12.48 18.75
N GLU A 82 5.06 -12.62 17.47
CA GLU A 82 6.42 -12.93 17.03
C GLU A 82 7.41 -11.77 17.25
N GLY A 83 6.96 -10.56 17.59
CA GLY A 83 7.84 -9.42 17.93
C GLY A 83 8.67 -8.88 16.77
N ILE A 84 8.39 -9.35 15.55
CA ILE A 84 9.07 -8.97 14.32
C ILE A 84 8.53 -7.61 13.88
N SER A 85 9.44 -6.69 13.54
CA SER A 85 9.03 -5.38 13.00
C SER A 85 8.20 -5.57 11.73
N LEU A 86 7.17 -4.75 11.52
CA LEU A 86 6.41 -4.76 10.27
C LEU A 86 7.32 -4.66 9.03
N LEU A 87 8.44 -3.93 9.15
CA LEU A 87 9.45 -3.83 8.10
C LEU A 87 10.18 -5.16 7.85
N ASP A 88 10.44 -5.95 8.88
CA ASP A 88 11.09 -7.26 8.77
C ASP A 88 10.14 -8.26 8.10
N TYR A 89 8.84 -8.23 8.44
CA TYR A 89 7.82 -9.01 7.72
C TYR A 89 7.76 -8.64 6.24
N LEU A 90 7.72 -7.34 5.93
CA LEU A 90 7.72 -6.89 4.55
C LEU A 90 9.03 -7.30 3.83
N ALA A 91 10.17 -7.32 4.52
CA ALA A 91 11.43 -7.79 3.97
C ALA A 91 11.42 -9.29 3.65
N LEU A 92 10.80 -10.11 4.52
CA LEU A 92 10.59 -11.55 4.29
C LEU A 92 9.61 -11.81 3.14
N ILE A 93 8.50 -11.08 3.09
CA ILE A 93 7.52 -11.19 2.00
C ILE A 93 8.18 -10.80 0.67
N ARG A 94 8.96 -9.72 0.65
CA ARG A 94 9.72 -9.28 -0.52
C ARG A 94 10.69 -10.37 -1.00
N SER A 95 11.45 -11.01 -0.10
CA SER A 95 12.41 -12.06 -0.50
C SER A 95 11.70 -13.27 -1.11
N ALA A 96 10.60 -13.72 -0.50
CA ALA A 96 9.77 -14.80 -1.01
C ALA A 96 9.17 -14.46 -2.39
N LEU A 97 8.60 -13.27 -2.55
CA LEU A 97 8.03 -12.82 -3.83
C LEU A 97 9.09 -12.74 -4.94
N LEU A 98 10.27 -12.18 -4.65
CA LEU A 98 11.35 -12.10 -5.64
C LEU A 98 11.88 -13.49 -6.05
N GLN A 99 11.91 -14.45 -5.11
CA GLN A 99 12.23 -15.84 -5.44
C GLN A 99 11.18 -16.45 -6.39
N GLN A 100 9.89 -16.22 -6.13
CA GLN A 100 8.81 -16.70 -7.00
C GLN A 100 8.84 -16.04 -8.39
N VAL A 101 9.20 -14.75 -8.49
CA VAL A 101 9.44 -14.09 -9.79
C VAL A 101 10.54 -14.80 -10.57
N ARG A 102 11.66 -15.13 -9.92
CA ARG A 102 12.77 -15.86 -10.57
C ARG A 102 12.35 -17.25 -11.03
N LEU A 103 11.61 -17.99 -10.21
CA LEU A 103 11.11 -19.32 -10.55
C LEU A 103 10.14 -19.26 -11.73
N ALA A 104 9.14 -18.37 -11.69
CA ALA A 104 8.18 -18.21 -12.78
C ALA A 104 8.86 -17.78 -14.10
N ALA A 105 9.89 -16.93 -14.02
CA ALA A 105 10.70 -16.57 -15.18
C ALA A 105 11.50 -17.77 -15.72
N ALA A 106 12.12 -18.57 -14.85
CA ALA A 106 12.90 -19.74 -15.23
C ALA A 106 12.04 -20.85 -15.87
N THR A 107 10.80 -21.01 -15.41
CA THR A 107 9.84 -21.99 -15.97
C THR A 107 9.01 -21.44 -17.13
N ASN A 108 9.28 -20.21 -17.59
CA ASN A 108 8.56 -19.51 -18.64
C ASN A 108 7.02 -19.46 -18.42
N ASP A 109 6.59 -19.44 -17.15
CA ASP A 109 5.18 -19.25 -16.79
C ASP A 109 4.85 -17.76 -16.84
N ARG A 110 4.41 -17.30 -18.02
CA ARG A 110 4.07 -15.89 -18.26
C ARG A 110 2.94 -15.38 -17.36
N HIS A 111 1.98 -16.23 -17.01
CA HIS A 111 0.85 -15.85 -16.18
C HIS A 111 1.25 -15.75 -14.71
N GLY A 112 1.99 -16.75 -14.21
CA GLY A 112 2.58 -16.71 -12.87
C GLY A 112 3.53 -15.52 -12.71
N LEU A 113 4.37 -15.27 -13.71
CA LEU A 113 5.30 -14.14 -13.70
C LEU A 113 4.58 -12.79 -13.59
N ALA A 114 3.54 -12.56 -14.40
CA ALA A 114 2.76 -11.31 -14.33
C ALA A 114 2.05 -11.14 -12.98
N ALA A 115 1.45 -12.22 -12.45
CA ALA A 115 0.72 -12.18 -11.19
C ALA A 115 1.63 -11.92 -9.98
N VAL A 116 2.80 -12.57 -9.91
CA VAL A 116 3.74 -12.42 -8.80
C VAL A 116 4.49 -11.09 -8.90
N SER A 117 4.87 -10.66 -10.11
CA SER A 117 5.59 -9.39 -10.30
C SER A 117 4.76 -8.19 -9.84
N GLY A 118 3.45 -8.18 -10.11
CA GLY A 118 2.55 -7.12 -9.61
C GLY A 118 2.53 -7.05 -8.08
N LYS A 119 2.46 -8.20 -7.40
CA LYS A 119 2.50 -8.26 -5.93
C LYS A 119 3.87 -7.83 -5.37
N ALA A 120 4.96 -8.21 -6.04
CA ALA A 120 6.30 -7.79 -5.65
C ALA A 120 6.47 -6.26 -5.70
N LEU A 121 5.94 -5.61 -6.75
CA LEU A 121 5.94 -4.15 -6.88
C LEU A 121 5.12 -3.46 -5.78
N LEU A 122 3.95 -3.99 -5.43
CA LEU A 122 3.14 -3.46 -4.34
C LEU A 122 3.87 -3.54 -2.99
N CYS A 123 4.53 -4.67 -2.71
CA CYS A 123 5.34 -4.84 -1.51
C CYS A 123 6.50 -3.84 -1.45
N LEU A 124 7.22 -3.65 -2.55
CA LEU A 124 8.30 -2.65 -2.65
C LEU A 124 7.77 -1.22 -2.44
N ARG A 125 6.59 -0.91 -2.97
CA ARG A 125 5.94 0.39 -2.78
C ARG A 125 5.60 0.64 -1.31
N GLN A 126 5.00 -0.34 -0.63
CA GLN A 126 4.69 -0.23 0.81
C GLN A 126 5.95 -0.03 1.65
N ILE A 127 7.02 -0.76 1.35
CA ILE A 127 8.32 -0.56 2.02
C ILE A 127 8.83 0.87 1.76
N GLY A 128 8.74 1.37 0.53
CA GLY A 128 9.18 2.72 0.18
C GLY A 128 8.33 3.85 0.80
N GLU A 129 7.03 3.61 1.02
CA GLU A 129 6.11 4.54 1.69
C GLU A 129 6.42 4.60 3.20
N ILE A 130 6.61 3.44 3.84
CA ILE A 130 6.92 3.34 5.29
C ILE A 130 8.32 3.90 5.59
N THR A 131 9.32 3.57 4.77
CA THR A 131 10.69 4.09 4.94
C THR A 131 10.84 5.54 4.48
N GLY A 132 9.82 6.11 3.83
CA GLY A 132 9.86 7.47 3.29
C GLY A 132 10.74 7.65 2.05
N GLN A 133 11.34 6.57 1.53
CA GLN A 133 12.17 6.60 0.31
C GLN A 133 11.39 7.09 -0.91
N LEU A 134 10.07 6.85 -0.97
CA LEU A 134 9.22 7.34 -2.05
C LEU A 134 8.86 8.82 -1.95
N LYS A 135 9.02 9.46 -0.78
CA LYS A 135 8.75 10.89 -0.60
C LYS A 135 9.77 11.77 -1.32
N GLY A 136 10.91 11.21 -1.75
CA GLY A 136 11.92 11.88 -2.56
C GLY A 136 11.65 11.88 -4.07
N PHE A 137 10.73 11.05 -4.57
CA PHE A 137 10.51 10.84 -6.01
C PHE A 137 9.23 11.51 -6.57
N GLY A 138 8.39 12.10 -5.71
CA GLY A 138 7.27 12.95 -6.12
C GLY A 138 7.64 14.43 -6.14
N PRO A 139 6.85 15.32 -6.78
CA PRO A 139 6.98 16.75 -6.57
C PRO A 139 6.90 16.97 -5.06
N ARG A 140 8.02 17.44 -4.50
CA ARG A 140 8.29 17.60 -3.07
C ARG A 140 7.00 18.09 -2.43
N THR A 141 6.25 17.19 -1.78
CA THR A 141 5.10 17.59 -0.98
C THR A 141 5.73 18.21 0.25
N ILE A 142 6.06 19.49 0.11
CA ILE A 142 6.40 20.36 1.20
C ILE A 142 5.15 20.30 2.06
N HIS A 143 5.16 19.47 3.10
CA HIS A 143 4.29 19.68 4.24
C HIS A 143 4.73 21.02 4.81
N ASN A 144 4.19 22.08 4.21
CA ASN A 144 4.32 23.44 4.70
C ASN A 144 3.44 23.44 5.95
N THR A 145 3.99 22.86 7.02
CA THR A 145 3.40 22.91 8.34
C THR A 145 3.55 24.35 8.76
N GLN A 146 2.63 25.18 8.28
CA GLN A 146 2.46 26.56 8.70
C GLN A 146 2.00 26.50 10.15
N ILE A 147 2.97 26.36 11.05
CA ILE A 147 2.76 26.65 12.46
C ILE A 147 2.52 28.15 12.48
N ASN A 148 1.26 28.55 12.53
CA ASN A 148 0.88 29.94 12.77
C ASN A 148 1.29 30.27 14.22
N PHE A 149 2.57 30.61 14.39
CA PHE A 149 3.19 30.87 15.69
C PHE A 149 2.47 32.00 16.44
N MET A 150 1.93 32.97 15.71
CA MET A 150 1.13 34.08 16.24
C MET A 150 -0.21 33.61 16.84
N ALA A 151 -0.79 32.52 16.32
CA ALA A 151 -2.02 31.92 16.84
C ALA A 151 -1.77 30.87 17.95
N SER A 152 -0.51 30.64 18.33
CA SER A 152 -0.17 29.67 19.36
C SER A 152 -0.53 30.19 20.76
N PRO A 153 -1.26 29.42 21.59
CA PRO A 153 -1.53 29.80 22.98
C PRO A 153 -0.24 29.94 23.81
N ALA A 154 0.84 29.25 23.43
CA ALA A 154 2.14 29.40 24.08
C ALA A 154 2.75 30.79 23.82
N PHE A 155 2.52 31.37 22.64
CA PHE A 155 3.01 32.71 22.31
C PHE A 155 2.25 33.80 23.09
N ALA A 156 0.93 33.64 23.24
CA ALA A 156 0.13 34.54 24.08
C ALA A 156 0.59 34.56 25.55
N LEU A 157 1.00 33.40 26.10
CA LEU A 157 1.57 33.32 27.45
C LEU A 157 2.90 34.05 27.56
N VAL A 158 3.77 33.93 26.55
CA VAL A 158 5.05 34.66 26.51
C VAL A 158 4.81 36.16 26.46
N GLN A 159 3.89 36.64 25.62
CA GLN A 159 3.54 38.06 25.55
C GLN A 159 3.03 38.59 26.90
N ALA A 160 2.11 37.86 27.55
CA ALA A 160 1.58 38.24 28.85
C ALA A 160 2.66 38.29 29.94
N ALA A 161 3.58 37.32 29.95
CA ALA A 161 4.71 37.30 30.89
C ALA A 161 5.67 38.47 30.66
N LEU A 162 5.96 38.81 29.40
CA LEU A 162 6.83 39.92 29.04
C LEU A 162 6.24 41.27 29.49
N ILE A 163 4.95 41.48 29.23
CA ILE A 163 4.24 42.71 29.63
C ILE A 163 4.24 42.85 31.16
N LYS A 164 3.97 41.75 31.89
CA LYS A 164 3.97 41.76 33.36
C LYS A 164 5.36 42.06 33.94
N ALA A 165 6.42 41.52 33.33
CA ALA A 165 7.79 41.75 33.79
C ALA A 165 8.29 43.18 33.50
N LEU A 166 7.83 43.80 32.41
CA LEU A 166 8.25 45.14 31.99
C LEU A 166 7.38 46.27 32.58
N GLN A 167 6.22 45.95 33.16
CA GLN A 167 5.31 46.93 33.78
C GLN A 167 5.99 47.93 34.75
N PRO A 168 6.93 47.53 35.63
CA PRO A 168 7.60 48.48 36.54
C PRO A 168 8.69 49.35 35.87
N HIS A 169 9.08 49.08 34.63
CA HIS A 169 10.16 49.78 33.91
C HIS A 169 9.68 50.32 32.55
N PRO A 170 9.01 51.49 32.54
CA PRO A 170 8.39 52.03 31.32
C PRO A 170 9.39 52.39 30.22
N GLU A 171 10.60 52.78 30.60
CA GLU A 171 11.69 53.10 29.66
C GLU A 171 12.18 51.85 28.90
N ALA A 172 12.28 50.72 29.60
CA ALA A 172 12.66 49.44 29.00
C ALA A 172 11.56 48.90 28.08
N MET A 173 10.28 49.11 28.44
CA MET A 173 9.14 48.74 27.59
C MET A 173 9.15 49.50 26.26
N ALA A 174 9.42 50.81 26.29
CA ALA A 174 9.50 51.63 25.07
C ALA A 174 10.64 51.18 24.14
N ALA A 175 11.80 50.84 24.69
CA ALA A 175 12.94 50.33 23.92
C ALA A 175 12.63 48.98 23.23
N VAL A 176 11.93 48.07 23.92
CA VAL A 176 11.54 46.77 23.36
C VAL A 176 10.51 46.91 22.24
N VAL A 177 9.52 47.80 22.39
CA VAL A 177 8.51 48.06 21.36
C VAL A 177 9.15 48.65 20.10
N ALA A 178 10.07 49.61 20.24
CA ALA A 178 10.80 50.18 19.11
C ALA A 178 11.59 49.10 18.35
N ALA A 179 12.31 48.24 19.08
CA ALA A 179 13.07 47.15 18.47
C ALA A 179 12.19 46.13 17.73
N LEU A 180 10.98 45.83 18.23
CA LEU A 180 10.04 44.95 17.55
C LEU A 180 9.46 45.58 16.27
N GLN A 181 9.16 46.89 16.30
CA GLN A 181 8.69 47.62 15.12
C GLN A 181 9.76 47.69 14.02
N ASP A 182 11.02 47.88 14.40
CA ASP A 182 12.14 47.86 13.45
C ASP A 182 12.32 46.48 12.79
N LEU A 183 12.12 45.39 13.55
CA LEU A 183 12.17 44.02 13.02
C LEU A 183 11.00 43.71 12.07
N GLU A 184 9.80 44.19 12.38
CA GLU A 184 8.64 44.08 11.49
C GLU A 184 8.87 44.84 10.18
N ALA A 185 9.46 46.04 10.24
CA ALA A 185 9.82 46.82 9.06
C ALA A 185 10.98 46.19 8.25
N SER A 186 11.90 45.48 8.90
CA SER A 186 13.08 44.88 8.28
C SER A 186 12.82 43.52 7.61
N THR A 187 11.63 42.91 7.75
CA THR A 187 11.35 41.60 7.17
C THR A 187 10.81 41.76 5.74
N PRO A 188 11.59 41.49 4.68
CA PRO A 188 11.07 41.52 3.32
C PRO A 188 10.18 40.29 3.13
N MET A 189 8.96 40.47 2.64
CA MET A 189 8.19 39.34 2.10
C MET A 189 9.05 38.66 1.01
N PRO A 190 9.33 37.35 1.09
CA PRO A 190 9.94 36.66 -0.03
C PRO A 190 8.96 36.73 -1.21
N ALA A 191 9.37 37.37 -2.31
CA ALA A 191 8.63 37.33 -3.56
C ALA A 191 8.48 35.85 -3.97
N PRO A 192 7.31 35.41 -4.46
CA PRO A 192 7.19 34.05 -4.96
C PRO A 192 8.15 33.89 -6.14
N ASP A 193 9.05 32.91 -6.04
CA ASP A 193 9.94 32.52 -7.14
C ASP A 193 9.07 32.17 -8.35
N THR A 194 9.00 33.06 -9.33
CA THR A 194 8.40 32.76 -10.62
C THR A 194 9.30 31.74 -11.31
N LEU A 195 8.85 30.48 -11.33
CA LEU A 195 9.40 29.44 -12.19
C LEU A 195 9.30 29.91 -13.64
N THR A 196 10.39 30.47 -14.17
CA THR A 196 10.56 30.72 -15.60
C THR A 196 10.81 29.37 -16.27
N LEU A 197 9.76 28.85 -16.93
CA LEU A 197 9.92 27.72 -17.84
C LEU A 197 10.83 28.14 -19.00
N PRO A 198 11.87 27.37 -19.34
CA PRO A 198 12.68 27.65 -20.52
C PRO A 198 11.80 27.55 -21.79
N PRO A 199 11.96 28.45 -22.76
CA PRO A 199 11.17 28.43 -23.99
C PRO A 199 11.44 27.14 -24.76
N GLU A 200 10.35 26.48 -25.08
CA GLU A 200 10.13 25.28 -25.89
C GLU A 200 11.30 24.83 -26.77
N GLY A 201 11.77 23.62 -26.49
CA GLY A 201 12.71 22.87 -27.33
C GLY A 201 12.37 21.38 -27.35
N TYR A 202 11.09 21.03 -27.52
CA TYR A 202 10.66 19.64 -27.70
C TYR A 202 10.40 19.36 -29.18
N HIS A 203 11.43 19.46 -30.01
CA HIS A 203 11.37 18.99 -31.40
C HIS A 203 11.97 17.59 -31.52
N ALA A 204 11.05 16.62 -31.64
CA ALA A 204 11.05 15.50 -32.56
C ALA A 204 12.39 14.88 -32.98
N HIS A 205 12.76 13.78 -32.31
CA HIS A 205 13.57 12.72 -32.93
C HIS A 205 12.90 11.36 -32.69
N ALA A 206 11.98 11.00 -33.58
CA ALA A 206 11.62 9.62 -33.86
C ALA A 206 11.86 9.42 -35.36
N ALA A 207 12.99 8.80 -35.68
CA ALA A 207 13.27 8.17 -36.97
C ALA A 207 13.13 6.66 -36.78
#